data_AF-A0AA48HJT3-F1
#
_entry.id   AF-A0AA48HJT3-F1
#
_cell.length_a   1.000
_cell.length_b   1.000
_cell.length_c   1.000
_cell.angle_alpha   90.00
_cell.angle_beta   90.00
_cell.angle_gamma   90.00
#
_symmetry.space_group_name_H-M   'P 1'
#
loop_
_entity.id
_entity.type
_entity.pdbx_description
1 polymer ?
#
loop_
_entity_poly.entity_id
_entity_poly.type
_entity_poly.pdbx_seq_one_letter_code
_entity_poly.pdbx_strand_id
1 'polypeptide(L)' 'MMVGTRERIAVIQVGDEQHLVGVTAHNINHLAKLEQPIVPGSNENSLKQTFAGILQQHKKMQGKNDD' A
#
# COMPACT_ATOMS: atom_id res chain seq x y z
N MET A 1 25.79 2.75 -5.72
CA MET A 1 24.58 1.92 -5.58
C MET A 1 23.43 2.65 -6.26
N MET A 2 23.11 2.33 -7.51
CA MET A 2 21.89 2.84 -8.12
C MET A 2 20.76 1.90 -7.70
N VAL A 3 19.90 2.35 -6.78
CA VAL A 3 18.62 1.69 -6.53
C VAL A 3 17.79 1.92 -7.80
N GLY A 4 17.83 0.94 -8.68
CA GLY A 4 17.19 0.99 -9.98
C GLY A 4 15.67 0.98 -9.81
N THR A 5 15.06 2.13 -10.04
CA THR A 5 13.86 2.23 -10.87
C THR A 5 12.52 1.82 -10.23
N ARG A 6 11.87 2.81 -9.60
CA ARG A 6 10.41 3.03 -9.56
C ARG A 6 9.55 1.89 -9.01
N GLU A 7 9.80 1.48 -7.78
CA GLU A 7 8.75 0.82 -7.00
C GLU A 7 7.60 1.82 -6.78
N ARG A 8 6.37 1.41 -7.10
CA ARG A 8 5.17 2.23 -6.95
C ARG A 8 4.14 1.46 -6.16
N ILE A 9 3.41 2.16 -5.28
CA ILE A 9 2.25 1.60 -4.62
C ILE A 9 1.03 2.19 -5.29
N ALA A 10 0.10 1.33 -5.70
CA ALA A 10 -1.14 1.71 -6.33
C ALA A 10 -2.31 1.09 -5.56
N VAL A 11 -3.46 1.76 -5.62
CA VAL A 11 -4.74 1.18 -5.20
C VAL A 11 -5.50 0.83 -6.45
N ILE A 12 -5.98 -0.40 -6.52
CA ILE A 12 -6.87 -0.88 -7.57
C ILE A 12 -8.23 -1.19 -6.97
N GLN A 13 -9.28 -0.92 -7.73
CA GLN A 13 -10.64 -1.28 -7.35
C GLN A 13 -11.11 -2.46 -8.19
N VAL A 14 -11.60 -3.51 -7.51
CA VAL A 14 -12.09 -4.74 -8.13
C VAL A 14 -13.49 -4.99 -7.58
N GLY A 15 -14.50 -4.74 -8.41
CA GLY A 15 -15.89 -4.67 -7.94
C GLY A 15 -16.04 -3.58 -6.88
N ASP A 16 -16.56 -3.95 -5.71
CA ASP A 16 -16.73 -3.05 -4.55
C ASP A 16 -15.49 -3.00 -3.63
N GLU A 17 -14.45 -3.78 -3.92
CA GLU A 17 -13.29 -3.93 -3.04
C GLU A 17 -12.09 -3.11 -3.52
N GLN A 18 -11.33 -2.52 -2.59
CA GLN A 18 -10.09 -1.83 -2.91
C GLN A 18 -8.87 -2.58 -2.40
N HIS A 19 -7.87 -2.74 -3.26
CA HIS A 19 -6.65 -3.50 -2.98
C HIS A 19 -5.41 -2.63 -3.17
N LEU A 20 -4.54 -2.64 -2.17
CA LEU A 20 -3.22 -2.04 -2.23
C LEU A 20 -2.26 -3.03 -2.91
N VAL A 21 -1.63 -2.60 -3.99
CA VAL A 21 -0.66 -3.40 -4.73
C VAL A 21 0.68 -2.68 -4.86
N GLY A 22 1.76 -3.41 -4.64
CA GLY A 22 3.12 -2.97 -4.89
C GLY A 22 3.50 -3.35 -6.32
N VAL A 23 3.81 -2.36 -7.15
CA VAL A 23 4.21 -2.53 -8.54
C VAL A 23 5.71 -2.28 -8.65
N THR A 24 6.43 -3.30 -9.08
CA THR A 24 7.85 -3.22 -9.45
C THR A 24 7.98 -3.34 -10.97
N ALA A 25 9.18 -3.16 -11.51
CA ALA A 25 9.42 -3.27 -12.94
C ALA A 25 9.07 -4.65 -13.53
N HIS A 26 9.08 -5.72 -12.71
CA HIS A 26 8.92 -7.10 -13.18
C HIS A 26 7.75 -7.84 -12.55
N ASN A 27 7.25 -7.38 -11.39
CA ASN A 27 6.23 -8.08 -10.62
C ASN A 27 5.25 -7.11 -9.96
N ILE A 28 4.02 -7.58 -9.77
CA ILE A 28 2.98 -6.93 -8.96
C ILE A 28 2.71 -7.81 -7.76
N ASN A 29 2.81 -7.26 -6.56
CA ASN A 29 2.53 -7.96 -5.32
C ASN A 29 1.27 -7.38 -4.65
N HIS A 30 0.40 -8.25 -4.15
CA HIS A 30 -0.73 -7.83 -3.32
C HIS A 30 -0.21 -7.51 -1.92
N LEU A 31 -0.45 -6.29 -1.46
CA LEU A 31 0.03 -5.84 -0.16
C LEU A 31 -1.06 -5.96 0.90
N ALA A 32 -2.25 -5.41 0.61
CA ALA A 32 -3.35 -5.37 1.56
C ALA A 32 -4.69 -5.18 0.84
N LYS A 33 -5.78 -5.54 1.51
CA LYS A 33 -7.13 -5.12 1.13
C LYS A 33 -7.52 -3.96 2.04
N LEU A 34 -8.04 -2.89 1.45
CA LEU A 34 -8.54 -1.75 2.21
C LEU A 34 -9.95 -2.06 2.69
N GLU A 35 -10.11 -2.22 4.00
CA GLU A 35 -11.43 -2.37 4.63
C GLU A 35 -12.24 -1.07 4.57
N GLN A 36 -11.55 0.07 4.55
CA GLN A 36 -12.14 1.38 4.33
C GLN A 36 -11.73 1.88 2.93
N PRO A 37 -12.67 1.95 1.98
CA PRO A 37 -12.36 2.37 0.62
C PRO A 37 -11.94 3.84 0.60
N ILE A 38 -10.90 4.12 -0.17
CA ILE A 38 -10.44 5.47 -0.42
C ILE A 38 -11.39 6.12 -1.42
N VAL A 39 -12.01 7.23 -1.01
CA VAL A 39 -12.94 7.97 -1.87
C VAL A 39 -12.14 8.92 -2.78
N PRO A 40 -12.24 8.79 -4.11
CA PRO A 40 -11.58 9.72 -5.04
C PRO A 40 -12.13 11.14 -4.85
N GLY A 41 -11.22 12.11 -4.70
CA GLY A 41 -11.57 13.51 -4.36
C GLY A 41 -11.30 13.90 -2.90
N SER A 42 -10.87 12.94 -2.06
CA SER A 42 -10.40 13.24 -0.70
C SER A 42 -9.08 14.01 -0.72
N ASN A 43 -8.90 14.92 0.23
CA ASN A 43 -7.74 15.80 0.35
C ASN A 43 -6.42 15.00 0.24
N GLU A 44 -5.47 15.45 -0.59
CA GLU A 44 -4.20 14.74 -0.89
C GLU A 44 -3.43 14.36 0.38
N ASN A 45 -3.49 15.23 1.40
CA ASN A 45 -2.88 15.00 2.70
C ASN A 45 -3.49 13.81 3.46
N SER A 46 -4.81 13.60 3.39
CA SER A 46 -5.48 12.45 4.00
C SER A 46 -5.05 11.14 3.33
N LEU A 47 -4.92 11.15 2.00
CA LEU A 47 -4.45 9.99 1.25
C LEU A 47 -3.06 9.57 1.73
N LYS A 48 -2.10 10.51 1.77
CA LYS A 48 -0.74 10.24 2.24
C LYS A 48 -0.69 9.67 3.66
N GLN A 49 -1.54 10.17 4.56
CA GLN A 49 -1.64 9.65 5.92
C GLN A 49 -2.18 8.21 5.96
N THR A 50 -3.21 7.91 5.19
CA THR A 50 -3.75 6.53 5.08
C THR A 50 -2.72 5.56 4.52
N PHE A 51 -2.02 5.92 3.44
CA PHE A 51 -0.96 5.09 2.86
C PHE A 51 0.19 4.85 3.86
N ALA A 52 0.66 5.90 4.54
CA ALA A 52 1.71 5.78 5.55
C ALA A 52 1.29 4.88 6.72
N GLY A 53 0.04 5.02 7.19
CA GLY A 53 -0.51 4.21 8.26
C GLY A 53 -0.58 2.72 7.90
N ILE A 54 -1.04 2.39 6.68
CA ILE A 54 -1.12 0.99 6.22
C ILE A 54 0.27 0.36 6.13
N LEU A 55 1.26 1.09 5.59
CA LEU A 55 2.63 0.60 5.49
C LEU A 55 3.28 0.39 6.87
N GLN A 56 3.02 1.29 7.82
CA GLN A 56 3.50 1.14 9.19
C GLN A 56 2.88 -0.08 9.88
N GLN A 57 1.59 -0.35 9.68
CA GLN A 57 0.93 -1.53 10.24
C GLN A 57 1.51 -2.84 9.68
N HIS A 58 1.73 -2.93 8.37
CA HIS A 58 2.37 -4.09 7.75
C HIS A 58 3.81 -4.31 8.22
N LYS A 59 4.57 -3.24 8.46
CA LYS A 59 5.94 -3.34 9.01
C LYS A 59 5.94 -3.78 10.48
N LYS A 60 4.93 -3.40 11.26
CA LYS A 60 4.80 -3.79 12.68
C LYS A 60 4.40 -5.26 12.87
N MET A 61 3.69 -5.86 11.91
CA MET A 61 3.32 -7.28 11.95
C MET A 61 4.47 -8.23 11.58
N GLN A 62 5.57 -7.76 10.99
CA GLN A 62 6.75 -8.59 10.71
C GLN A 62 7.84 -8.53 11.80
N GLY A 63 7.65 -7.72 12.84
CA GLY A 63 8.67 -7.47 13.88
C GLY A 63 8.41 -8.15 15.23
N LYS A 64 7.55 -9.17 15.30
CA LYS A 64 7.22 -9.83 16.57
C LYS A 64 7.14 -11.35 16.44
N ASN A 65 8.28 -11.98 16.18
CA ASN A 65 8.54 -13.41 16.36
C ASN A 65 10.06 -13.60 16.60
N ASP A 66 10.62 -12.97 17.64
CA ASP A 66 11.95 -13.30 18.18
C ASP A 66 11.99 -12.78 19.63
N ASP A 67 11.32 -13.51 20.53
CA ASP A 67 11.76 -13.84 21.89
C ASP A 67 10.99 -15.10 22.35
#